data_AF-A0A1F8E9F9-F1
#
_entry.id   AF-A0A1F8E9F9-F1
#
_cell.length_a   1.000
_cell.length_b   1.000
_cell.length_c   1.000
_cell.angle_alpha   90.00
_cell.angle_beta   90.00
_cell.angle_gamma   90.00
#
_symmetry.space_group_name_H-M   'P 1'
#
loop_
_entity.id
_entity.type
_entity.pdbx_description
1 polymer ?
#
loop_
_entity_poly.entity_id
_entity_poly.type
_entity_poly.pdbx_seq_one_letter_code
_entity_poly.pdbx_strand_id
1 'polypeptide(L)' 'MEKKNRLTEIRLTKKSDRLLRKTAKRSGLKSEKVLNLILKCEVDIAYYSMSKRLKLFKRLKIKPTLEKLLGFRITEQPF' A
#
# COMPACT_ATOMS: atom_id res chain seq x y z
N MET A 1 2.10 24.15 -15.47
CA MET A 1 1.21 23.48 -14.51
C MET A 1 2.04 23.01 -13.32
N GLU A 2 2.04 23.77 -12.23
CA GLU A 2 2.70 23.36 -10.99
C GLU A 2 1.94 22.17 -10.38
N LYS A 3 2.62 21.04 -10.21
CA LYS A 3 2.09 19.90 -9.45
C LYS A 3 1.99 20.34 -8.00
N LYS A 4 0.79 20.74 -7.55
CA LYS A 4 0.50 20.94 -6.13
C LYS A 4 0.77 19.62 -5.42
N ASN A 5 1.90 19.53 -4.70
CA ASN A 5 2.12 18.46 -3.74
C ASN A 5 1.03 18.59 -2.67
N ARG A 6 -0.03 17.78 -2.79
CA ARG A 6 -0.99 17.62 -1.69
C ARG A 6 -0.18 17.08 -0.52
N LEU A 7 0.05 17.93 0.48
CA LEU A 7 0.62 17.52 1.75
C LEU A 7 -0.39 16.57 2.40
N THR A 8 -0.17 15.28 2.25
CA THR A 8 -0.96 14.25 2.92
C THR A 8 -0.36 14.02 4.29
N GLU A 9 -1.08 14.37 5.35
CA GLU A 9 -0.65 14.08 6.71
C GLU A 9 -0.83 12.58 7.00
N ILE A 10 0.27 11.87 7.27
CA ILE A 10 0.25 10.45 7.62
C ILE A 10 0.51 10.32 9.11
N ARG A 11 -0.49 9.85 9.86
CA ARG A 11 -0.34 9.57 11.29
C ARG A 11 0.21 8.17 11.50
N LEU A 12 1.43 8.08 12.03
CA LEU A 12 2.07 6.82 12.39
C LEU A 12 1.92 6.55 13.89
N THR A 13 1.78 5.29 14.25
CA THR A 13 1.90 4.87 15.66
C THR A 13 3.34 5.08 16.15
N LYS A 14 3.52 5.29 17.46
CA LYS A 14 4.84 5.49 18.08
C LYS A 14 5.84 4.36 17.73
N LYS A 15 5.36 3.12 17.63
CA LYS A 15 6.16 1.96 17.22
C LYS A 15 6.62 2.07 15.77
N SER A 16 5.72 2.45 14.86
CA SER A 16 6.01 2.56 13.42
C SER A 16 6.94 3.73 13.12
N ASP A 17 6.75 4.88 13.78
CA ASP A 17 7.68 6.03 13.65
C ASP A 17 9.10 5.66 14.12
N ARG A 18 9.22 4.96 15.26
CA ARG A 18 10.53 4.48 15.75
C ARG A 18 11.21 3.55 14.76
N LEU A 19 10.45 2.64 14.14
CA LEU A 19 10.97 1.75 13.09
C LEU A 19 11.39 2.53 11.85
N LEU A 20 10.56 3.46 11.37
CA LEU A 20 10.86 4.30 10.22
C LEU A 20 12.16 5.09 10.42
N ARG A 21 12.31 5.74 11.58
CA ARG A 21 13.54 6.48 11.93
C ARG A 21 14.76 5.57 12.00
N LYS A 22 14.63 4.36 12.55
CA LYS A 22 15.73 3.38 12.62
C LYS A 22 16.16 2.92 11.22
N THR A 23 15.19 2.67 10.34
CA THR A 23 15.44 2.28 8.95
C THR A 23 16.04 3.42 8.13
N ALA A 24 15.53 4.64 8.31
CA ALA A 24 16.09 5.86 7.73
C ALA A 24 17.56 6.06 8.13
N LYS A 25 17.86 5.93 9.43
CA LYS A 25 19.24 6.02 9.95
C LYS A 25 20.15 4.94 9.35
N ARG A 26 19.68 3.69 9.26
CA ARG A 26 20.45 2.56 8.71
C ARG A 26 20.71 2.71 7.20
N SER A 27 19.78 3.30 6.47
CA SER A 27 19.88 3.48 5.02
C SER A 27 20.53 4.79 4.59
N GLY A 28 20.79 5.71 5.53
CA GLY A 28 21.26 7.06 5.23
C GLY A 28 20.23 7.91 4.47
N LEU A 29 18.97 7.50 4.44
CA LEU A 29 17.89 8.18 3.72
C LEU A 29 17.04 9.03 4.65
N LYS A 30 16.40 10.07 4.10
CA LYS A 30 15.35 10.82 4.80
C LYS A 30 14.14 9.90 5.07
N SER A 31 13.53 10.02 6.25
CA SER A 31 12.36 9.21 6.66
C SER A 31 11.22 9.27 5.64
N GLU A 32 10.97 10.44 5.04
CA GLU A 32 9.96 10.61 3.98
C GLU A 32 10.24 9.74 2.76
N LYS A 33 11.50 9.68 2.31
CA LYS A 33 11.91 8.84 1.17
C LYS A 33 11.74 7.36 1.48
N VAL A 34 12.07 6.95 2.71
CA VAL A 34 11.86 5.57 3.17
C VAL A 34 10.39 5.23 3.24
N LEU A 35 9.56 6.14 3.78
CA LEU A 35 8.12 5.95 3.85
C LEU A 35 7.50 5.81 2.45
N ASN A 36 7.89 6.67 1.50
CA ASN A 36 7.43 6.59 0.12
C ASN A 36 7.83 5.27 -0.55
N LEU A 37 9.04 4.76 -0.27
CA LEU A 37 9.47 3.45 -0.78
C LEU A 37 8.65 2.31 -0.18
N ILE A 38 8.38 2.35 1.12
CA ILE A 38 7.53 1.35 1.80
C ILE A 38 6.13 1.36 1.17
N LEU A 39 5.50 2.54 1.06
CA LEU A 39 4.16 2.67 0.45
C LEU A 39 4.15 2.18 -1.00
N LYS A 40 5.19 2.47 -1.78
CA LYS A 40 5.32 1.94 -3.14
C LYS A 40 5.38 0.41 -3.15
N CYS A 41 6.19 -0.19 -2.29
CA CYS A 41 6.28 -1.64 -2.17
C CYS A 41 4.94 -2.28 -1.78
N GLU A 42 4.18 -1.67 -0.85
CA GLU A 42 2.85 -2.15 -0.47
C GLU A 42 1.88 -2.14 -1.66
N VAL A 43 1.89 -1.06 -2.46
CA VAL A 43 1.08 -0.96 -3.68
C VAL A 43 1.49 -2.02 -4.70
N ASP A 44 2.78 -2.23 -4.90
CA ASP A 44 3.29 -3.24 -5.84
C ASP A 44 2.91 -4.67 -5.40
N ILE A 45 2.97 -4.96 -4.10
CA ILE A 45 2.50 -6.24 -3.51
C ILE A 45 1.01 -6.44 -3.75
N ALA A 46 0.20 -5.40 -3.50
CA ALA A 46 -1.24 -5.44 -3.74
C ALA A 46 -1.55 -5.70 -5.22
N TYR A 47 -0.86 -5.00 -6.13
CA TYR A 47 -1.02 -5.18 -7.57
C TYR A 47 -0.62 -6.59 -8.03
N TYR A 48 0.49 -7.12 -7.51
CA TYR A 48 0.96 -8.46 -7.80
C TYR A 48 -0.03 -9.53 -7.34
N SER A 49 -0.55 -9.39 -6.12
CA SER A 49 -1.58 -10.29 -5.55
C SER A 49 -2.86 -10.27 -6.39
N MET A 50 -3.34 -9.07 -6.74
CA MET A 50 -4.50 -8.88 -7.60
C MET A 50 -4.31 -9.52 -8.99
N SER A 51 -3.12 -9.39 -9.58
CA SER A 51 -2.78 -10.01 -10.86
C SER A 51 -2.81 -11.54 -10.80
N LYS A 52 -2.29 -12.13 -9.71
CA LYS A 52 -2.37 -13.59 -9.48
C LYS A 52 -3.83 -14.06 -9.34
N ARG A 53 -4.63 -13.36 -8.54
CA ARG A 53 -6.06 -13.66 -8.38
C ARG A 53 -6.80 -13.55 -9.70
N LEU A 54 -6.56 -12.51 -10.49
CA LEU A 54 -7.19 -12.35 -11.80
C LEU A 54 -6.90 -13.54 -12.73
N LYS A 55 -5.65 -14.04 -12.76
CA LYS A 55 -5.29 -15.24 -13.54
C LYS A 55 -6.05 -16.48 -13.06
N LEU A 56 -6.22 -16.65 -11.75
CA LEU A 56 -6.99 -17.75 -11.18
C LEU A 56 -8.48 -17.65 -11.56
N PHE A 57 -9.08 -16.47 -11.45
CA PHE A 57 -10.48 -16.23 -11.81
C PHE A 57 -10.75 -16.55 -13.28
N LYS A 58 -9.85 -16.16 -14.18
CA LYS A 58 -9.92 -16.53 -15.61
C LYS A 58 -9.93 -18.04 -15.81
N ARG A 59 -9.07 -18.80 -15.09
CA ARG A 59 -9.03 -20.27 -15.16
C ARG A 59 -10.31 -20.93 -14.65
N LEU A 60 -10.88 -20.36 -13.58
CA LEU A 60 -12.11 -20.87 -12.95
C LEU A 60 -13.40 -20.39 -13.63
N LYS A 61 -13.31 -19.55 -14.67
CA LYS A 61 -14.46 -18.90 -15.33
C LYS A 61 -15.35 -18.10 -14.36
N ILE A 62 -14.75 -17.57 -13.29
CA ILE A 62 -15.44 -16.74 -12.29
C ILE A 62 -15.31 -15.27 -12.70
N LYS A 63 -16.41 -14.52 -12.67
CA LYS A 63 -16.38 -13.07 -12.89
C LYS A 63 -15.59 -12.37 -11.75
N PRO A 64 -14.51 -11.64 -12.06
CA PRO A 64 -13.75 -10.92 -11.05
C PRO A 64 -14.56 -9.69 -10.58
N THR A 65 -14.63 -9.51 -9.26
CA THR A 65 -15.13 -8.28 -8.64
C THR A 65 -14.00 -7.67 -7.80
N LEU A 66 -14.05 -6.36 -7.57
CA LEU A 66 -13.00 -5.64 -6.84
C LEU A 66 -12.77 -6.25 -5.44
N GLU A 67 -13.85 -6.54 -4.71
CA GLU A 67 -13.82 -7.23 -3.41
C GLU A 67 -13.08 -8.57 -3.47
N LYS A 68 -13.40 -9.39 -4.47
CA LYS A 68 -12.78 -10.71 -4.66
C LYS A 68 -11.32 -10.62 -5.08
N LEU A 69 -10.93 -9.56 -5.79
CA LEU A 69 -9.56 -9.30 -6.21
C LEU A 69 -8.70 -8.74 -5.08
N LEU A 70 -9.27 -7.90 -4.21
CA LEU A 70 -8.59 -7.33 -3.05
C LEU A 70 -8.53 -8.31 -1.87
N GLY A 71 -9.44 -9.29 -1.82
CA GLY A 71 -9.39 -10.38 -0.83
C GLY A 71 -9.83 -9.94 0.56
N PHE A 72 -10.48 -8.79 0.66
CA PHE A 72 -11.15 -8.30 1.87
C PHE A 72 -12.63 -8.15 1.53
N ARG A 73 -13.54 -8.48 2.46
CA ARG A 73 -14.87 -7.85 2.42
C ARG A 73 -14.61 -6.37 2.64
N ILE A 74 -15.17 -5.50 1.80
CA ILE A 74 -15.30 -4.09 2.16
C ILE A 74 -16.33 -4.07 3.28
N THR A 75 -15.94 -4.45 4.49
CA THR A 75 -16.71 -4.11 5.67
C THR A 75 -16.52 -2.62 5.80
N GLU A 76 -17.58 -1.88 5.48
CA GLU A 76 -17.71 -0.45 5.73
C GLU A 76 -17.14 -0.18 7.13
N GLN A 77 -15.92 0.36 7.20
CA GLN A 77 -15.47 1.01 8.41
C GLN A 77 -16.22 2.34 8.44
N PRO A 78 -17.04 2.61 9.46
CA PRO A 78 -17.68 3.91 9.57
C PRO A 78 -16.56 4.95 9.72
N PHE A 79 -16.62 5.97 8.86
CA PHE A 79 -15.77 7.15 8.92
C PHE A 79 -16.07 7.98 10.17
#